data_AF-A0A7J4ZRZ6-F1
#
_entry.id   AF-A0A7J4ZRZ6-F1
#
_cell.length_a   1.000
_cell.length_b   1.000
_cell.length_c   1.000
_cell.angle_alpha   90.00
_cell.angle_beta   90.00
_cell.angle_gamma   90.00
#
_symmetry.space_group_name_H-M   'P 1'
#
loop_
_entity.id
_entity.type
_entity.pdbx_description
1 polymer ?
#
loop_
_entity_poly.entity_id
_entity_poly.type
_entity_poly.pdbx_seq_one_letter_code
_entity_poly.pdbx_strand_id
1 'polypeptide(L)' 'MNERITELELRFMQQEHTIQELNDTVCRQEMTIERLVREQSLIREQLRLLAPSINRSADEEEPPPHY' A
#
# COMPACT_ATOMS: atom_id res chain seq x y z
N MET A 1 43.55 7.13 26.01
CA MET A 1 42.19 6.85 26.53
C MET A 1 41.15 7.78 25.91
N ASN A 2 41.38 9.09 25.88
CA ASN A 2 40.47 10.06 25.24
C ASN A 2 40.22 9.81 23.75
N GLU A 3 41.23 9.46 22.96
CA GLU A 3 41.08 9.22 21.51
C GLU A 3 40.08 8.11 21.19
N ARG A 4 40.09 7.01 21.95
CA ARG A 4 39.15 5.89 21.77
C ARG A 4 37.72 6.28 22.14
N ILE A 5 37.55 7.17 23.12
CA ILE A 5 36.24 7.69 23.51
C ILE A 5 35.70 8.59 22.40
N THR A 6 36.51 9.51 21.87
CA THR A 6 36.14 10.40 20.75
C THR A 6 35.78 9.62 19.50
N GLU A 7 36.52 8.55 19.17
CA GLU A 7 36.19 7.68 18.05
C GLU A 7 34.83 6.99 18.23
N LEU A 8 34.54 6.51 19.45
CA LEU A 8 33.26 5.89 19.76
C LEU A 8 32.10 6.90 19.70
N GLU A 9 32.29 8.13 20.17
CA GLU A 9 31.30 9.20 20.07
C GLU A 9 30.98 9.55 18.62
N LEU A 10 32.01 9.65 17.76
CA LEU A 10 31.81 9.89 16.33
C LEU A 10 31.02 8.76 15.67
N ARG A 11 31.39 7.50 15.95
CA ARG A 11 30.68 6.33 15.41
C ARG A 11 29.24 6.24 15.93
N PHE A 12 29.01 6.61 17.18
CA PHE A 12 27.69 6.65 17.78
C PHE A 12 26.81 7.70 17.08
N MET A 13 27.32 8.92 16.89
CA MET A 13 26.60 9.98 16.18
C MET A 13 26.26 9.59 14.73
N GLN A 14 27.18 8.91 14.04
CA GLN A 14 26.92 8.36 12.71
C GLN A 14 25.80 7.32 12.72
N GLN A 15 25.81 6.40 13.70
CA GLN A 15 24.77 5.39 13.85
C GLN A 15 23.41 6.02 14.16
N GLU A 16 23.38 7.01 15.05
CA GLU A 16 22.16 7.75 15.39
C GLU A 16 21.56 8.44 14.15
N HIS A 17 22.40 9.08 13.35
CA HIS A 17 21.99 9.66 12.08
C HIS A 17 21.42 8.62 11.11
N THR A 18 22.13 7.51 10.90
CA THR A 18 21.66 6.42 10.04
C THR A 18 20.33 5.84 10.51
N ILE A 19 20.13 5.68 11.83
CA ILE A 19 18.87 5.20 12.39
C ILE A 19 17.73 6.17 12.07
N GLN A 20 17.97 7.48 12.17
CA GLN A 20 16.97 8.48 11.83
C GLN A 20 16.61 8.44 10.34
N GLU A 21 17.61 8.37 9.45
CA GLU A 21 17.38 8.28 8.00
C GLU A 21 16.59 7.01 7.61
N LEU A 22 16.89 5.89 8.27
CA LEU A 22 16.15 4.64 8.09
C LEU A 22 14.70 4.77 8.59
N ASN A 23 14.48 5.39 9.75
CA ASN A 23 13.14 5.65 10.27
C ASN A 23 12.31 6.48 9.29
N ASP A 24 12.86 7.60 8.82
CA ASP A 24 12.19 8.49 7.87
C ASP A 24 11.84 7.75 6.57
N THR A 25 12.71 6.83 6.14
CA THR A 25 12.48 6.00 4.96
C THR A 25 11.35 4.99 5.19
N VAL A 26 11.35 4.29 6.32
CA VAL A 26 10.30 3.34 6.69
C VAL A 26 8.94 4.04 6.80
N CYS A 27 8.87 5.20 7.46
CA CYS A 27 7.65 5.99 7.57
C CYS A 27 7.09 6.39 6.19
N ARG A 28 7.95 6.85 5.26
CA ARG A 28 7.53 7.15 3.88
C ARG A 28 7.05 5.92 3.13
N GLN A 29 7.69 4.77 3.34
CA GLN A 29 7.28 3.50 2.74
C GLN A 29 5.92 3.04 3.26
N GLU A 30 5.67 3.16 4.57
CA GLU A 30 4.39 2.82 5.19
C GLU A 30 3.24 3.62 4.58
N MET A 31 3.39 4.95 4.49
CA MET A 31 2.39 5.82 3.85
C MET A 31 2.13 5.41 2.38
N THR A 32 3.17 5.00 1.67
CA THR A 32 3.06 4.54 0.28
C THR A 32 2.29 3.22 0.20
N ILE A 33 2.60 2.28 1.08
CA ILE A 33 1.91 0.98 1.15
C ILE A 33 0.43 1.18 1.47
N GLU A 34 0.09 2.01 2.46
CA GLU A 34 -1.30 2.31 2.80
C GLU A 34 -2.08 2.90 1.61
N ARG A 35 -1.45 3.78 0.83
CA ARG A 35 -2.06 4.32 -0.40
C ARG A 35 -2.30 3.20 -1.42
N LEU A 36 -1.32 2.36 -1.68
CA LEU A 36 -1.44 1.24 -2.63
C LEU A 36 -2.51 0.22 -2.21
N VAL A 37 -2.61 -0.09 -0.91
CA VAL A 37 -3.64 -0.99 -0.37
C VAL A 37 -5.04 -0.41 -0.58
N ARG A 38 -5.22 0.90 -0.37
CA ARG A 38 -6.50 1.58 -0.64
C ARG A 38 -6.84 1.55 -2.13
N GLU A 39 -5.91 1.91 -3.00
CA GLU A 39 -6.10 1.88 -4.45
C GLU A 39 -6.46 0.46 -4.95
N GLN A 40 -5.76 -0.56 -4.47
CA GLN A 40 -6.07 -1.96 -4.80
C GLN A 40 -7.48 -2.36 -4.36
N SER A 41 -7.90 -1.92 -3.17
CA SER A 41 -9.25 -2.21 -2.66
C SER A 41 -10.33 -1.55 -3.52
N LEU A 42 -10.13 -0.30 -3.94
CA LEU A 42 -11.04 0.40 -4.86
C LEU A 42 -11.14 -0.28 -6.22
N ILE A 43 -10.02 -0.74 -6.78
CA ILE A 43 -10.01 -1.49 -8.04
C ILE A 43 -10.81 -2.79 -7.90
N ARG A 44 -10.61 -3.53 -6.80
CA ARG A 44 -11.37 -4.77 -6.53
C ARG A 44 -12.87 -4.50 -6.41
N GLU A 45 -13.26 -3.39 -5.79
CA GLU A 45 -14.66 -2.99 -5.67
C GLU A 45 -15.26 -2.67 -7.05
N GLN A 46 -14.57 -1.87 -7.87
CA GLN A 46 -15.01 -1.56 -9.24
C GLN A 46 -15.16 -2.82 -10.09
N LEU A 47 -14.23 -3.77 -10.00
CA LEU A 47 -14.31 -5.06 -10.71
C LEU A 47 -15.54 -5.88 -10.28
N ARG A 48 -15.90 -5.86 -8.98
CA ARG A 48 -17.13 -6.52 -8.49
C ARG A 48 -18.38 -5.86 -9.04
N LEU A 49 -18.42 -4.53 -9.10
CA LEU A 49 -19.55 -3.77 -9.65
C LEU A 49 -19.72 -3.96 -11.16
N LEU A 50 -18.64 -4.27 -11.87
CA LEU A 50 -18.64 -4.61 -13.31
C LEU A 50 -18.99 -6.08 -13.59
N ALA A 51 -18.98 -6.95 -12.57
CA ALA A 51 -19.29 -8.38 -12.72
C ALA A 51 -20.78 -8.79 -12.79
N PRO A 52 -21.84 -7.94 -12.65
CA PRO A 52 -23.22 -8.38 -12.84
C PRO A 52 -23.57 -8.40 -14.33
N SER A 53 -22.97 -9.33 -15.06
CA SER A 53 -23.38 -9.72 -16.41
C SER A 53 -22.90 -11.12 -16.82
N ILE A 54 -21.93 -11.73 -16.11
CA ILE A 54 -21.42 -13.07 -16.46
C ILE A 54 -22.32 -14.20 -15.94
N ASN A 55 -23.17 -13.94 -14.93
CA ASN A 55 -24.03 -14.96 -14.30
C ASN A 55 -25.54 -14.74 -14.51
N ARG A 56 -25.98 -13.82 -15.37
CA ARG A 56 -27.38 -13.86 -15.83
C ARG A 56 -27.41 -14.85 -16.98
N SER A 57 -27.80 -16.08 -16.66
CA SER A 57 -28.09 -17.13 -17.63
C SER A 57 -28.94 -16.54 -18.74
N ALA A 58 -28.56 -16.75 -20.01
CA ALA A 58 -29.35 -16.33 -21.18
C ALA A 58 -30.79 -16.92 -21.20
N ASP A 59 -31.14 -17.77 -20.23
CA ASP A 59 -32.46 -18.35 -20.00
C ASP A 59 -33.44 -17.45 -19.20
N GLU A 60 -32.98 -16.35 -18.59
CA GLU A 60 -33.84 -15.42 -17.81
C GLU A 60 -34.18 -14.13 -18.58
N GLU A 61 -34.12 -14.13 -19.90
CA GLU A 61 -34.76 -13.08 -20.71
C GLU A 61 -36.23 -13.45 -20.92
N GLU A 62 -37.11 -13.06 -19.99
CA GLU A 62 -38.55 -13.06 -20.27
C GLU A 62 -38.81 -12.22 -21.53
N PRO A 63 -39.52 -12.77 -22.54
CA PRO A 63 -39.71 -12.07 -23.80
C PRO A 63 -40.46 -10.75 -23.56
N PRO A 64 -40.04 -9.65 -24.20
CA PRO A 64 -40.62 -8.34 -23.95
C PRO A 64 -42.12 -8.34 -24.31
N PRO A 65 -42.98 -7.70 -23.50
CA PRO A 65 -44.39 -7.60 -23.81
C PRO A 65 -44.57 -6.69 -25.04
N HIS A 66 -44.97 -7.30 -26.16
CA HIS A 66 -45.40 -6.55 -27.33
C HIS A 66 -46.76 -5.90 -27.03
N TYR A 67 -46.79 -4.56 -26.97
CA TYR A 67 -47.99 -3.73 -27.03
C TYR A 67 -48.18 -3.17 -28.44
#